data_AF-A0A9D5FPJ8-F1
#
_entry.id   AF-A0A9D5FPJ8-F1
#
_cell.length_a   1.000
_cell.length_b   1.000
_cell.length_c   1.000
_cell.angle_alpha   90.00
_cell.angle_beta   90.00
_cell.angle_gamma   90.00
#
_symmetry.space_group_name_H-M   'P 1'
#
loop_
_entity.id
_entity.type
_entity.pdbx_description
1 polymer ?
#
loop_
_entity_poly.entity_id
_entity_poly.type
_entity_poly.pdbx_seq_one_letter_code
_entity_poly.pdbx_strand_id
1 'polypeptide(L)'
;MQTTEFDKRQERLDGNSYRFGRNGEYEIIVARRLAERKRAWAMVYRMYREKGYAEPDTDGLWYGLYDALPQTTTFLVTRDGVEVATLTTVFDSEFGLPADTVYKDELDAMRRNGRRLCEIVSLSSEEKDRRQCVEVLKHMFKVGYLMACKLSDATDFIITVNPHHSSYYEKKLLFHRQGCERSYQKVGGAAAVLLCLDLETAPGRYVERYGLEEGSLGSHFLDSGTVSSSIWFLAGSITEEGLPDLMQWFRLKKPFVLTQLNRSVSPFDVSQFRHEPCSAGICRLEF
;
A
#
# COMPACT_ATOMS: atom_id res chain seq x y z
N MET A 1 8.84 -47.00 3.60
CA MET A 1 7.86 -46.18 2.86
C MET A 1 7.08 -45.41 3.91
N GLN A 2 7.42 -44.16 4.29
CA GLN A 2 7.38 -42.91 3.49
C GLN A 2 6.08 -42.86 2.66
N THR A 3 5.15 -41.93 2.88
CA THR A 3 5.34 -40.46 2.75
C THR A 3 4.31 -39.63 3.58
N THR A 4 4.82 -38.70 4.40
CA THR A 4 4.43 -37.26 4.63
C THR A 4 2.94 -36.86 4.57
N GLU A 5 2.27 -36.26 5.57
CA GLU A 5 2.61 -35.09 6.42
C GLU A 5 3.23 -33.91 5.64
N PHE A 6 2.48 -33.31 4.71
CA PHE A 6 2.70 -31.96 4.18
C PHE A 6 1.44 -31.50 3.41
N ASP A 7 0.33 -31.23 4.10
CA ASP A 7 -0.77 -30.45 3.51
C ASP A 7 -0.67 -29.01 4.03
N LYS A 8 0.31 -28.30 3.47
CA LYS A 8 0.60 -26.89 3.71
C LYS A 8 -0.50 -26.05 3.07
N ARG A 9 -0.96 -25.04 3.80
CA ARG A 9 -1.69 -23.88 3.28
C ARG A 9 -0.91 -23.27 2.11
N GLN A 10 -1.18 -23.73 0.90
CA GLN A 10 -0.85 -23.00 -0.31
C GLN A 10 -1.79 -21.80 -0.34
N GLU A 11 -1.23 -20.59 -0.27
CA GLU A 11 -1.80 -19.41 -0.91
C GLU A 11 -2.17 -19.85 -2.34
N ARG A 12 -3.45 -20.13 -2.60
CA ARG A 12 -3.91 -20.52 -3.94
C ARG A 12 -3.92 -19.26 -4.79
N LEU A 13 -2.87 -19.12 -5.59
CA LEU A 13 -2.76 -18.08 -6.60
C LEU A 13 -3.68 -18.44 -7.77
N ASP A 14 -4.93 -18.00 -7.71
CA ASP A 14 -5.64 -17.65 -8.94
C ASP A 14 -4.93 -16.38 -9.41
N GLY A 15 -4.17 -16.41 -10.51
CA GLY A 15 -3.06 -15.48 -10.82
C GLY A 15 -3.29 -13.96 -10.83
N ASN A 16 -4.46 -13.49 -10.39
CA ASN A 16 -4.84 -12.10 -10.21
C ASN A 16 -5.18 -11.73 -8.74
N SER A 17 -4.98 -12.63 -7.76
CA SER A 17 -5.40 -12.39 -6.37
C SER A 17 -4.44 -12.97 -5.33
N TYR A 18 -4.34 -12.29 -4.19
CA TYR A 18 -3.57 -12.71 -3.03
C TYR A 18 -4.53 -13.12 -1.90
N ARG A 19 -4.58 -14.42 -1.56
CA ARG A 19 -5.51 -14.96 -0.55
C ARG A 19 -4.82 -15.19 0.79
N PHE A 20 -5.50 -14.87 1.88
CA PHE A 20 -5.01 -15.10 3.25
C PHE A 20 -6.17 -15.35 4.23
N GLY A 21 -5.85 -15.60 5.50
CA GLY A 21 -6.80 -16.03 6.52
C GLY A 21 -6.70 -17.52 6.80
N ARG A 22 -7.47 -18.01 7.78
CA ARG A 22 -7.34 -19.41 8.23
C ARG A 22 -7.77 -20.40 7.14
N ASN A 23 -8.74 -19.99 6.33
CA ASN A 23 -9.37 -20.78 5.28
C ASN A 23 -9.23 -20.11 3.90
N GLY A 24 -8.41 -19.05 3.78
CA GLY A 24 -8.33 -18.25 2.55
C GLY A 24 -9.56 -17.36 2.32
N GLU A 25 -10.26 -17.00 3.40
CA GLU A 25 -11.50 -16.22 3.37
C GLU A 25 -11.29 -14.76 2.94
N TYR A 26 -10.06 -14.24 3.04
CA TYR A 26 -9.70 -12.92 2.55
C TYR A 26 -8.98 -12.99 1.21
N GLU A 27 -9.30 -12.05 0.32
CA GLU A 27 -8.69 -11.90 -0.98
C GLU A 27 -8.28 -10.43 -1.17
N ILE A 28 -7.03 -10.20 -1.55
CA ILE A 28 -6.54 -8.89 -1.98
C ILE A 28 -6.43 -8.90 -3.49
N ILE A 29 -7.02 -7.88 -4.12
CA ILE A 29 -6.82 -7.56 -5.52
C ILE A 29 -6.13 -6.20 -5.66
N VAL A 30 -5.42 -6.00 -6.77
CA VAL A 30 -5.05 -4.67 -7.23
C VAL A 30 -6.20 -4.12 -8.07
N ALA A 31 -6.73 -2.95 -7.70
CA ALA A 31 -7.81 -2.29 -8.41
C ALA A 31 -7.29 -1.61 -9.68
N ARG A 32 -7.29 -2.36 -10.79
CA ARG A 32 -6.74 -1.92 -12.09
C ARG A 32 -7.80 -1.17 -12.89
N ARG A 33 -9.02 -1.70 -12.88
CA ARG A 33 -10.16 -1.15 -13.63
C ARG A 33 -10.87 -0.05 -12.85
N LEU A 34 -11.43 0.92 -13.56
CA LEU A 34 -12.19 2.03 -12.95
C LEU A 34 -13.31 1.54 -12.02
N ALA A 35 -14.00 0.44 -12.36
CA ALA A 35 -15.03 -0.14 -11.52
C ALA A 35 -14.49 -0.63 -10.16
N GLU A 36 -13.31 -1.24 -10.14
CA GLU A 36 -12.65 -1.72 -8.91
C GLU A 36 -12.17 -0.54 -8.06
N ARG A 37 -11.58 0.48 -8.70
CA ARG A 37 -11.16 1.72 -8.02
C ARG A 37 -12.35 2.42 -7.38
N LYS A 38 -13.49 2.51 -8.08
CA LYS A 38 -14.74 3.06 -7.51
C LYS A 38 -15.25 2.28 -6.31
N ARG A 39 -15.13 0.94 -6.30
CA ARG A 39 -15.49 0.13 -5.12
C ARG A 39 -14.63 0.50 -3.91
N ALA A 40 -13.31 0.63 -4.10
CA ALA A 40 -12.39 1.07 -3.05
C ALA A 40 -12.71 2.51 -2.58
N TRP A 41 -12.85 3.47 -3.50
CA TRP A 41 -13.17 4.86 -3.17
C TRP A 41 -14.52 5.02 -2.45
N ALA A 42 -15.54 4.24 -2.84
CA ALA A 42 -16.83 4.22 -2.17
C ALA A 42 -16.73 3.68 -0.75
N MET A 43 -15.91 2.63 -0.54
CA MET A 43 -15.67 2.07 0.78
C MET A 43 -15.01 3.09 1.71
N VAL A 44 -13.92 3.75 1.26
CA VAL A 44 -13.24 4.78 2.04
C VAL A 44 -14.20 5.93 2.35
N TYR A 45 -15.00 6.37 1.37
CA TYR A 45 -16.01 7.41 1.56
C TYR A 45 -17.00 7.05 2.67
N ARG A 46 -17.62 5.85 2.62
CA ARG A 46 -18.55 5.41 3.68
C ARG A 46 -17.91 5.45 5.06
N MET A 47 -16.71 4.90 5.19
CA MET A 47 -15.99 4.88 6.46
C MET A 47 -15.62 6.29 6.96
N TYR A 48 -15.23 7.18 6.05
CA TYR A 48 -14.86 8.55 6.40
C TYR A 48 -16.10 9.38 6.75
N ARG A 49 -17.24 9.14 6.09
CA ARG A 49 -18.54 9.73 6.48
C ARG A 49 -18.97 9.30 7.88
N GLU A 50 -18.88 8.01 8.19
CA GLU A 50 -19.20 7.49 9.53
C GLU A 50 -18.33 8.10 10.64
N LYS A 51 -17.07 8.40 10.33
CA LYS A 51 -16.11 9.03 11.27
C LYS A 51 -16.15 10.56 11.27
N GLY A 52 -16.98 11.19 10.43
CA GLY A 52 -17.04 12.64 10.30
C GLY A 52 -15.83 13.29 9.62
N TYR A 53 -15.04 12.52 8.86
CA TYR A 53 -13.87 13.00 8.11
C TYR A 53 -14.20 13.48 6.70
N ALA A 54 -15.28 12.98 6.11
CA ALA A 54 -15.73 13.37 4.78
C ALA A 54 -17.00 14.20 4.86
N GLU A 55 -17.11 15.23 4.02
CA GLU A 55 -18.35 15.93 3.75
C GLU A 55 -19.24 15.13 2.78
N PRO A 56 -20.56 15.40 2.71
CA PRO A 56 -21.42 14.78 1.72
C PRO A 56 -20.93 15.06 0.29
N ASP A 57 -20.74 13.99 -0.48
CA ASP A 57 -20.37 14.03 -1.90
C ASP A 57 -21.47 13.37 -2.74
N THR A 58 -21.77 13.95 -3.91
CA THR A 58 -22.87 13.48 -4.77
C THR A 58 -22.58 12.14 -5.44
N ASP A 59 -21.32 11.80 -5.67
CA ASP A 59 -20.93 10.51 -6.24
C ASP A 59 -20.69 9.46 -5.15
N GLY A 60 -20.51 9.89 -3.90
CA GLY A 60 -20.23 9.02 -2.77
C GLY A 60 -18.85 8.35 -2.88
N LEU A 61 -17.87 9.07 -3.44
CA LEU A 61 -16.52 8.54 -3.71
C LEU A 61 -15.44 9.39 -3.02
N TRP A 62 -14.44 8.73 -2.45
CA TRP A 62 -13.27 9.39 -1.87
C TRP A 62 -12.05 9.22 -2.78
N TYR A 63 -11.72 10.26 -3.54
CA TYR A 63 -10.61 10.26 -4.50
C TYR A 63 -10.03 11.68 -4.72
N GLY A 64 -8.74 11.77 -5.04
CA GLY A 64 -7.99 13.00 -5.28
C GLY A 64 -7.21 13.00 -6.60
N LEU A 65 -6.34 14.00 -6.79
CA LEU A 65 -5.41 14.09 -7.93
C LEU A 65 -4.51 12.86 -8.02
N TYR A 66 -3.96 12.43 -6.89
CA TYR A 66 -3.01 11.33 -6.82
C TYR A 66 -3.59 9.99 -7.26
N ASP A 67 -4.90 9.79 -7.12
CA ASP A 67 -5.61 8.58 -7.61
C ASP A 67 -5.64 8.46 -9.14
N ALA A 68 -5.33 9.56 -9.86
CA ALA A 68 -5.21 9.58 -11.32
C ALA A 68 -3.79 9.26 -11.81
N LEU A 69 -2.79 9.23 -10.92
CA LEU A 69 -1.41 8.93 -11.30
C LEU A 69 -1.28 7.46 -11.71
N PRO A 70 -0.63 7.14 -12.84
CA PRO A 70 -0.46 5.76 -13.30
C PRO A 70 0.21 4.84 -12.28
N GLN A 71 1.16 5.39 -11.50
CA GLN A 71 1.90 4.65 -10.48
C GLN A 71 1.08 4.40 -9.21
N THR A 72 -0.02 5.13 -8.99
CA THR A 72 -0.85 4.94 -7.80
C THR A 72 -1.57 3.59 -7.83
N THR A 73 -1.24 2.77 -6.84
CA THR A 73 -1.74 1.39 -6.73
C THR A 73 -2.71 1.29 -5.57
N THR A 74 -3.96 0.95 -5.88
CA THR A 74 -5.00 0.72 -4.86
C THR A 74 -5.22 -0.77 -4.68
N PHE A 75 -5.10 -1.23 -3.45
CA PHE A 75 -5.42 -2.58 -3.01
C PHE A 75 -6.82 -2.60 -2.41
N LEU A 76 -7.62 -3.58 -2.81
CA LEU A 76 -8.96 -3.82 -2.26
C LEU A 76 -8.98 -5.22 -1.66
N VAL A 77 -9.38 -5.31 -0.40
CA VAL A 77 -9.55 -6.57 0.32
C VAL A 77 -11.03 -6.92 0.37
N THR A 78 -11.36 -8.13 -0.06
CA THR A 78 -12.68 -8.71 0.12
C THR A 78 -12.62 -9.86 1.13
N ARG A 79 -13.70 -10.07 1.87
CA ARG A 79 -13.97 -11.28 2.63
C ARG A 79 -15.27 -11.88 2.14
N ASP A 80 -15.23 -13.13 1.69
CA ASP A 80 -16.40 -13.83 1.12
C ASP A 80 -17.10 -13.00 0.02
N GLY A 81 -16.31 -12.27 -0.78
CA GLY A 81 -16.79 -11.41 -1.87
C GLY A 81 -17.21 -9.98 -1.47
N VAL A 82 -17.26 -9.66 -0.18
CA VAL A 82 -17.64 -8.33 0.33
C VAL A 82 -16.40 -7.50 0.65
N GLU A 83 -16.36 -6.22 0.26
CA GLU A 83 -15.24 -5.33 0.56
C GLU A 83 -15.11 -5.06 2.06
N VAL A 84 -13.92 -5.29 2.62
CA VAL A 84 -13.66 -5.15 4.07
C VAL A 84 -12.44 -4.31 4.40
N ALA A 85 -11.53 -4.07 3.45
CA ALA A 85 -10.42 -3.14 3.65
C ALA A 85 -9.84 -2.60 2.34
N THR A 86 -9.09 -1.51 2.43
CA THR A 86 -8.35 -0.95 1.30
C THR A 86 -7.09 -0.24 1.78
N LEU A 87 -6.10 -0.19 0.89
CA LEU A 87 -4.83 0.53 1.05
C LEU A 87 -4.45 1.10 -0.32
N THR A 88 -3.97 2.33 -0.38
CA THR A 88 -3.45 2.90 -1.63
C THR A 88 -2.01 3.38 -1.43
N THR A 89 -1.10 3.00 -2.32
CA THR A 89 0.27 3.53 -2.37
C THR A 89 0.38 4.60 -3.45
N VAL A 90 0.86 5.78 -3.07
CA VAL A 90 1.15 6.91 -3.95
C VAL A 90 2.65 7.12 -3.97
N PHE A 91 3.25 7.04 -5.15
CA PHE A 91 4.68 7.29 -5.33
C PHE A 91 4.94 8.78 -5.56
N ASP A 92 6.05 9.26 -5.00
CA ASP A 92 6.45 10.66 -5.15
C ASP A 92 6.70 10.99 -6.62
N SER A 93 6.30 12.19 -7.02
CA SER A 93 6.35 12.67 -8.41
C SER A 93 6.48 14.19 -8.39
N GLU A 94 6.43 14.86 -9.54
CA GLU A 94 6.41 16.32 -9.56
C GLU A 94 5.14 16.91 -8.90
N PHE A 95 4.07 16.11 -8.77
CA PHE A 95 2.84 16.48 -8.08
C PHE A 95 2.98 16.33 -6.56
N GLY A 96 4.14 15.83 -6.10
CA GLY A 96 4.43 15.54 -4.71
C GLY A 96 3.64 14.34 -4.19
N LEU A 97 3.36 14.39 -2.89
CA LEU A 97 2.59 13.43 -2.12
C LEU A 97 1.39 14.11 -1.46
N PRO A 98 0.28 13.38 -1.19
CA PRO A 98 -0.83 13.89 -0.39
C PRO A 98 -0.40 14.59 0.91
N ALA A 99 0.59 14.04 1.61
CA ALA A 99 1.16 14.58 2.84
C ALA A 99 1.86 15.94 2.67
N ASP A 100 2.26 16.36 1.45
CA ASP A 100 2.88 17.68 1.23
C ASP A 100 1.94 18.83 1.62
N THR A 101 0.63 18.62 1.55
CA THR A 101 -0.35 19.62 1.99
C THR A 101 -0.21 20.01 3.47
N VAL A 102 0.41 19.16 4.29
CA VAL A 102 0.60 19.37 5.73
C VAL A 102 2.07 19.35 6.14
N TYR A 103 2.93 18.56 5.47
CA TYR A 103 4.30 18.26 5.87
C TYR A 103 5.34 18.51 4.77
N LYS A 104 5.10 19.48 3.89
CA LYS A 104 5.99 19.80 2.78
C LYS A 104 7.44 19.99 3.20
N ASP A 105 7.70 20.74 4.27
CA ASP A 105 9.07 21.06 4.69
C ASP A 105 9.84 19.80 5.12
N GLU A 106 9.19 18.91 5.86
CA GLU A 106 9.76 17.64 6.28
C GLU A 106 10.06 16.72 5.09
N LEU A 107 9.12 16.61 4.15
CA LEU A 107 9.26 15.75 2.97
C LEU A 107 10.29 16.33 1.98
N ASP A 108 10.30 17.65 1.78
CA ASP A 108 11.31 18.33 0.96
C ASP A 108 12.72 18.19 1.55
N ALA A 109 12.86 18.13 2.87
CA ALA A 109 14.14 17.81 3.50
C ALA A 109 14.60 16.38 3.17
N MET A 110 13.70 15.40 3.20
CA MET A 110 14.02 14.03 2.79
C MET A 110 14.41 13.96 1.31
N ARG A 111 13.62 14.59 0.42
CA ARG A 111 13.92 14.65 -1.03
C ARG A 111 15.28 15.26 -1.31
N ARG A 112 15.64 16.36 -0.64
CA ARG A 112 16.95 17.00 -0.75
C ARG A 112 18.10 16.09 -0.31
N ASN A 113 17.84 15.12 0.56
CA ASN A 113 18.79 14.10 0.99
C ASN A 113 18.80 12.88 0.05
N GLY A 114 18.18 12.95 -1.13
CA GLY A 114 18.16 11.89 -2.13
C GLY A 114 17.19 10.75 -1.80
N ARG A 115 16.31 10.92 -0.82
CA ARG A 115 15.29 9.93 -0.46
C ARG A 115 14.16 9.92 -1.49
N ARG A 116 13.66 8.72 -1.80
CA ARG A 116 12.58 8.47 -2.75
C ARG A 116 11.36 7.97 -1.98
N LEU A 117 10.31 8.78 -1.96
CA LEU A 117 9.22 8.62 -1.01
C LEU A 117 8.03 7.87 -1.64
N CYS A 118 7.36 7.06 -0.84
CA CYS A 118 6.07 6.46 -1.17
C CYS A 118 5.12 6.67 0.01
N GLU A 119 3.93 7.20 -0.22
CA GLU A 119 2.93 7.40 0.84
C GLU A 119 1.84 6.33 0.78
N ILE A 120 1.50 5.73 1.93
CA ILE A 120 0.23 5.01 2.08
C ILE A 120 -0.86 6.01 2.42
N VAL A 121 -1.91 6.01 1.61
CA VAL A 121 -3.16 6.71 1.86
C VAL A 121 -4.35 5.75 1.85
N SER A 122 -5.50 6.27 2.31
CA SER A 122 -6.77 5.55 2.27
C SER A 122 -6.73 4.18 2.97
N LEU A 123 -5.81 3.97 3.92
CA LEU A 123 -5.73 2.76 4.71
C LEU A 123 -6.94 2.65 5.63
N SER A 124 -7.79 1.65 5.41
CA SER A 124 -9.06 1.53 6.10
C SER A 124 -9.54 0.07 6.14
N SER A 125 -10.18 -0.34 7.24
CA SER A 125 -10.79 -1.66 7.41
C SER A 125 -12.11 -1.56 8.18
N GLU A 126 -13.13 -2.28 7.72
CA GLU A 126 -14.45 -2.42 8.35
C GLU A 126 -14.53 -3.66 9.28
N GLU A 127 -13.40 -4.34 9.52
CA GLU A 127 -13.38 -5.50 10.41
C GLU A 127 -13.66 -5.10 11.87
N LYS A 128 -14.73 -5.68 12.43
CA LYS A 128 -15.18 -5.40 13.80
C LYS A 128 -14.35 -6.15 14.84
N ASP A 129 -13.88 -7.35 14.51
CA ASP A 129 -12.99 -8.09 15.39
C ASP A 129 -11.56 -7.53 15.30
N ARG A 130 -10.99 -7.20 16.46
CA ARG A 130 -9.66 -6.57 16.53
C ARG A 130 -8.54 -7.47 15.99
N ARG A 131 -8.64 -8.79 16.15
CA ARG A 131 -7.60 -9.71 15.66
C ARG A 131 -7.66 -9.80 14.14
N GLN A 132 -8.87 -9.91 13.59
CA GLN A 132 -9.10 -9.87 12.14
C GLN A 132 -8.63 -8.55 11.52
N CYS A 133 -8.98 -7.41 12.13
CA CYS A 133 -8.52 -6.10 11.68
C CYS A 133 -6.99 -6.01 11.65
N VAL A 134 -6.30 -6.45 12.71
CA VAL A 134 -4.83 -6.48 12.75
C VAL A 134 -4.25 -7.41 11.68
N GLU A 135 -4.87 -8.56 11.43
CA GLU A 135 -4.41 -9.50 10.42
C GLU A 135 -4.55 -8.95 9.00
N VAL A 136 -5.70 -8.33 8.69
CA VAL A 136 -5.94 -7.64 7.42
C VAL A 136 -4.94 -6.49 7.24
N LEU A 137 -4.70 -5.68 8.27
CA LEU A 137 -3.68 -4.62 8.24
C LEU A 137 -2.28 -5.18 7.95
N LYS A 138 -1.86 -6.27 8.60
CA LYS A 138 -0.55 -6.90 8.34
C LYS A 138 -0.37 -7.31 6.89
N HIS A 139 -1.40 -7.88 6.27
CA HIS A 139 -1.34 -8.34 4.88
C HIS A 139 -1.38 -7.17 3.89
N MET A 140 -2.20 -6.14 4.15
CA MET A 140 -2.18 -4.90 3.37
C MET A 140 -0.81 -4.20 3.45
N PHE A 141 -0.23 -4.11 4.64
CA PHE A 141 1.12 -3.55 4.80
C PHE A 141 2.18 -4.35 4.06
N LYS A 142 2.07 -5.68 4.03
CA LYS A 142 2.99 -6.54 3.26
C LYS A 142 2.94 -6.21 1.78
N VAL A 143 1.75 -6.18 1.17
CA VAL A 143 1.64 -5.90 -0.27
C VAL A 143 2.06 -4.46 -0.60
N GLY A 144 1.73 -3.48 0.25
CA GLY A 144 2.20 -2.11 0.09
C GLY A 144 3.72 -1.97 0.25
N TYR A 145 4.30 -2.64 1.24
CA TYR A 145 5.75 -2.67 1.47
C TYR A 145 6.49 -3.28 0.29
N LEU A 146 6.05 -4.44 -0.22
CA LEU A 146 6.68 -5.10 -1.36
C LEU A 146 6.50 -4.30 -2.65
N MET A 147 5.34 -3.68 -2.86
CA MET A 147 5.11 -2.75 -3.96
C MET A 147 6.12 -1.59 -3.90
N ALA A 148 6.36 -1.02 -2.72
CA ALA A 148 7.33 0.06 -2.55
C ALA A 148 8.80 -0.39 -2.70
N CYS A 149 9.27 -1.40 -1.97
CA CYS A 149 10.71 -1.69 -1.89
C CYS A 149 11.22 -2.77 -2.86
N LYS A 150 10.33 -3.52 -3.53
CA LYS A 150 10.71 -4.59 -4.48
C LYS A 150 10.29 -4.30 -5.91
N LEU A 151 9.24 -3.52 -6.11
CA LEU A 151 8.70 -3.19 -7.43
C LEU A 151 8.77 -1.69 -7.76
N SER A 152 9.44 -0.92 -6.90
CA SER A 152 9.83 0.45 -7.18
C SER A 152 11.18 0.73 -6.55
N ASP A 153 11.68 1.94 -6.72
CA ASP A 153 12.92 2.42 -6.12
C ASP A 153 12.69 3.15 -4.79
N ALA A 154 11.49 3.18 -4.22
CA ALA A 154 11.20 3.90 -2.98
C ALA A 154 12.13 3.47 -1.82
N THR A 155 12.70 4.45 -1.13
CA THR A 155 13.57 4.27 0.05
C THR A 155 12.81 4.47 1.36
N ASP A 156 11.68 5.20 1.32
CA ASP A 156 10.93 5.52 2.53
C ASP A 156 9.43 5.34 2.31
N PHE A 157 8.80 4.74 3.32
CA PHE A 157 7.36 4.61 3.39
C PHE A 157 6.79 5.63 4.37
N ILE A 158 5.87 6.45 3.88
CA ILE A 158 5.30 7.57 4.60
C ILE A 158 3.84 7.26 4.92
N ILE A 159 3.42 7.57 6.15
CA ILE A 159 2.02 7.53 6.56
C ILE A 159 1.68 8.80 7.32
N THR A 160 0.49 9.32 7.06
CA THR A 160 -0.13 10.38 7.86
C THR A 160 -1.24 9.76 8.70
N VAL A 161 -1.04 9.68 10.02
CA VAL A 161 -1.97 8.96 10.90
C VAL A 161 -2.51 9.84 12.01
N ASN A 162 -3.72 9.54 12.47
CA ASN A 162 -4.23 10.16 13.69
C ASN A 162 -3.32 9.74 14.88
N PRO A 163 -2.90 10.69 15.75
CA PRO A 163 -2.05 10.40 16.91
C PRO A 163 -2.52 9.22 17.78
N HIS A 164 -3.84 9.01 17.89
CA HIS A 164 -4.41 7.87 18.64
C HIS A 164 -3.99 6.50 18.09
N HIS A 165 -3.57 6.41 16.83
CA HIS A 165 -3.14 5.18 16.18
C HIS A 165 -1.62 5.07 16.01
N SER A 166 -0.85 6.11 16.33
CA SER A 166 0.61 6.15 16.05
C SER A 166 1.35 5.01 16.73
N SER A 167 0.97 4.67 17.97
CA SER A 167 1.65 3.65 18.76
C SER A 167 1.62 2.26 18.11
N TYR A 168 0.64 1.94 17.26
CA TYR A 168 0.66 0.67 16.52
C TYR A 168 1.78 0.68 15.48
N TYR A 169 1.84 1.71 14.64
CA TYR A 169 2.84 1.84 13.58
C TYR A 169 4.26 1.94 14.14
N GLU A 170 4.45 2.72 15.20
CA GLU A 170 5.76 2.91 15.82
C GLU A 170 6.25 1.63 16.51
N LYS A 171 5.41 0.98 17.32
CA LYS A 171 5.84 -0.18 18.12
C LYS A 171 5.79 -1.51 17.38
N LYS A 172 4.92 -1.65 16.37
CA LYS A 172 4.73 -2.91 15.63
C LYS A 172 5.41 -2.89 14.27
N LEU A 173 5.24 -1.83 13.50
CA LEU A 173 5.78 -1.72 12.15
C LEU A 173 7.06 -0.89 12.07
N LEU A 174 7.60 -0.48 13.22
CA LEU A 174 8.91 0.15 13.36
C LEU A 174 9.06 1.50 12.63
N PHE A 175 7.93 2.16 12.36
CA PHE A 175 7.91 3.54 11.89
C PHE A 175 8.48 4.47 12.97
N HIS A 176 9.13 5.55 12.55
CA HIS A 176 9.53 6.64 13.43
C HIS A 176 8.76 7.91 13.09
N ARG A 177 8.59 8.78 14.08
CA ARG A 177 7.94 10.08 13.88
C ARG A 177 8.88 11.03 13.14
N GLN A 178 8.40 11.58 12.04
CA GLN A 178 9.16 12.51 11.18
C GLN A 178 8.65 13.95 11.30
N GLY A 179 7.38 14.15 11.69
CA GLY A 179 6.77 15.47 11.86
C GLY A 179 6.00 15.60 13.18
N CYS A 180 5.81 16.83 13.63
CA CYS A 180 4.98 17.15 14.79
C CYS A 180 3.48 16.94 14.48
N GLU A 181 2.64 17.00 15.51
CA GLU A 181 1.18 16.94 15.30
C GLU A 181 0.68 18.21 14.60
N ARG A 182 -0.06 18.03 13.50
CA ARG A 182 -0.68 19.13 12.72
C ARG A 182 -2.14 18.82 12.41
N SER A 183 -2.95 19.85 12.19
CA SER A 183 -4.33 19.70 11.73
C SER A 183 -4.37 19.39 10.24
N TYR A 184 -5.05 18.31 9.85
CA TYR A 184 -5.18 17.90 8.45
C TYR A 184 -6.56 18.26 7.89
N GLN A 185 -6.60 19.37 7.15
CA GLN A 185 -7.85 19.93 6.62
C GLN A 185 -8.61 18.99 5.67
N LYS A 186 -7.91 18.12 4.94
CA LYS A 186 -8.54 17.16 4.03
C LYS A 186 -9.52 16.22 4.75
N VAL A 187 -9.30 15.94 6.03
CA VAL A 187 -10.14 15.05 6.86
C VAL A 187 -10.89 15.84 7.95
N GLY A 188 -11.37 17.04 7.62
CA GLY A 188 -12.15 17.87 8.54
C GLY A 188 -11.33 18.51 9.66
N GLY A 189 -10.01 18.65 9.47
CA GLY A 189 -9.13 19.28 10.45
C GLY A 189 -8.66 18.36 11.58
N ALA A 190 -8.91 17.05 11.47
CA ALA A 190 -8.44 16.06 12.44
C ALA A 190 -6.92 16.13 12.64
N ALA A 191 -6.46 15.84 13.87
CA ALA A 191 -5.05 15.77 14.18
C ALA A 191 -4.36 14.65 13.39
N ALA A 192 -3.16 14.95 12.90
CA ALA A 192 -2.33 14.04 12.13
C ALA A 192 -0.89 14.13 12.63
N VAL A 193 -0.15 13.03 12.54
CA VAL A 193 1.32 12.98 12.69
C VAL A 193 1.92 12.26 11.50
N LEU A 194 3.06 12.77 11.01
CA LEU A 194 3.83 12.16 9.95
C LEU A 194 4.74 11.08 10.53
N LEU A 195 4.60 9.84 10.06
CA LEU A 195 5.50 8.75 10.39
C LEU A 195 6.18 8.22 9.12
N CYS A 196 7.41 7.73 9.30
CA CYS A 196 8.26 7.23 8.23
C CYS A 196 8.82 5.85 8.59
N LEU A 197 8.95 4.97 7.60
CA LEU A 197 9.70 3.72 7.69
C LEU A 197 10.78 3.75 6.61
N ASP A 198 12.04 3.70 7.03
CA ASP A 198 13.17 3.49 6.13
C ASP A 198 13.17 2.05 5.60
N LEU A 199 12.86 1.90 4.31
CA LEU A 199 12.69 0.62 3.64
C LEU A 199 14.01 -0.13 3.44
N GLU A 200 15.14 0.58 3.44
CA GLU A 200 16.47 -0.01 3.27
C GLU A 200 16.92 -0.71 4.55
N THR A 201 16.67 -0.09 5.70
CA THR A 201 17.03 -0.65 7.02
C THR A 201 15.95 -1.53 7.65
N ALA A 202 14.69 -1.42 7.20
CA ALA A 202 13.56 -2.18 7.72
C ALA A 202 13.79 -3.70 7.80
N PRO A 203 14.36 -4.40 6.79
CA PRO A 203 14.61 -5.83 6.88
C PRO A 203 15.43 -6.24 8.10
N GLY A 204 16.58 -5.58 8.32
CA GLY A 204 17.44 -5.87 9.46
C GLY A 204 16.74 -5.61 10.79
N ARG A 205 16.01 -4.49 10.90
CA ARG A 205 15.24 -4.13 12.10
C ARG A 205 14.11 -5.12 12.40
N TYR A 206 13.46 -5.67 11.37
CA TYR A 206 12.44 -6.70 11.55
C TYR A 206 13.02 -8.01 12.06
N VAL A 207 14.17 -8.45 11.53
CA VAL A 207 14.88 -9.64 12.01
C VAL A 207 15.30 -9.46 13.47
N GLU A 208 15.94 -8.32 13.79
CA GLU A 208 16.39 -8.02 15.16
C GLU A 208 15.22 -8.03 16.16
N ARG A 209 14.08 -7.43 15.78
CA ARG A 209 12.95 -7.23 16.70
C ARG A 209 12.04 -8.44 16.85
N TYR A 210 11.87 -9.23 15.79
CA TYR A 210 10.85 -10.29 15.71
C TYR A 210 11.40 -11.67 15.35
N GLY A 211 12.66 -11.77 14.93
CA GLY A 211 13.22 -13.00 14.39
C GLY A 211 12.58 -13.40 13.05
N LEU A 212 12.84 -14.64 12.64
CA LEU A 212 12.32 -15.25 11.41
C LEU A 212 11.50 -16.51 11.69
N GLU A 213 11.07 -16.71 12.94
CA GLU A 213 10.20 -17.82 13.31
C GLU A 213 8.84 -17.70 12.61
N GLU A 214 8.23 -18.84 12.30
CA GLU A 214 6.94 -18.89 11.62
C GLU A 214 5.87 -18.08 12.38
N GLY A 215 5.18 -17.18 11.66
CA GLY A 215 4.15 -16.32 12.22
C GLY A 215 4.67 -15.02 12.86
N SER A 216 5.99 -14.82 12.94
CA SER A 216 6.59 -13.55 13.34
C SER A 216 6.37 -12.46 12.28
N LEU A 217 6.50 -11.18 12.66
CA LEU A 217 6.47 -10.09 11.67
C LEU A 217 7.71 -10.13 10.77
N GLY A 218 8.87 -10.57 11.27
CA GLY A 218 10.07 -10.70 10.44
C GLY A 218 9.87 -11.76 9.35
N SER A 219 9.37 -12.95 9.69
CA SER A 219 9.04 -13.96 8.67
C SER A 219 7.93 -13.45 7.73
N HIS A 220 6.92 -12.74 8.23
CA HIS A 220 5.82 -12.23 7.40
C HIS A 220 6.29 -11.33 6.25
N PHE A 221 7.26 -10.46 6.49
CA PHE A 221 7.78 -9.53 5.48
C PHE A 221 8.97 -10.07 4.68
N LEU A 222 9.71 -11.06 5.21
CA LEU A 222 11.02 -11.46 4.68
C LEU A 222 11.13 -12.94 4.28
N ASP A 223 10.16 -13.79 4.63
CA ASP A 223 10.15 -15.19 4.20
C ASP A 223 10.13 -15.28 2.67
N SER A 224 11.17 -15.91 2.10
CA SER A 224 11.40 -15.91 0.66
C SER A 224 10.29 -16.60 -0.13
N GLY A 225 9.64 -17.61 0.44
CA GLY A 225 8.52 -18.32 -0.18
C GLY A 225 7.33 -17.39 -0.36
N THR A 226 6.82 -16.82 0.74
CA THR A 226 5.67 -15.92 0.68
C THR A 226 5.97 -14.59 -0.01
N VAL A 227 7.19 -14.08 0.09
CA VAL A 227 7.63 -12.87 -0.62
C VAL A 227 7.62 -13.10 -2.13
N SER A 228 8.14 -14.23 -2.61
CA SER A 228 8.16 -14.54 -4.04
C SER A 228 6.75 -14.65 -4.61
N SER A 229 5.85 -15.36 -3.93
CA SER A 229 4.43 -15.46 -4.32
C SER A 229 3.75 -14.09 -4.37
N SER A 230 4.02 -13.24 -3.37
CA SER A 230 3.46 -11.89 -3.29
C SER A 230 4.00 -10.99 -4.41
N ILE A 231 5.30 -11.04 -4.69
CA ILE A 231 5.92 -10.29 -5.80
C ILE A 231 5.33 -10.73 -7.13
N TRP A 232 5.14 -12.04 -7.34
CA TRP A 232 4.55 -12.55 -8.58
C TRP A 232 3.12 -12.05 -8.79
N PHE A 233 2.28 -12.08 -7.74
CA PHE A 233 0.95 -11.47 -7.74
C PHE A 233 0.99 -9.97 -8.08
N LEU A 234 1.89 -9.22 -7.44
CA LEU A 234 2.00 -7.77 -7.64
C LEU A 234 2.50 -7.44 -9.05
N ALA A 235 3.55 -8.10 -9.52
CA ALA A 235 4.12 -7.90 -10.85
C ALA A 235 3.12 -8.23 -11.95
N GLY A 236 2.35 -9.32 -11.79
CA GLY A 236 1.26 -9.66 -12.71
C GLY A 236 0.12 -8.64 -12.73
N SER A 237 0.02 -7.81 -11.69
CA SER A 237 -0.99 -6.76 -11.57
C SER A 237 -0.55 -5.41 -12.13
N ILE A 238 0.74 -5.20 -12.39
CA ILE A 238 1.27 -3.98 -12.99
C ILE A 238 0.97 -3.99 -14.49
N THR A 239 -0.10 -3.29 -14.88
CA THR A 239 -0.57 -3.21 -16.26
C THR A 239 -1.19 -1.84 -16.52
N GLU A 240 -1.22 -1.40 -17.78
CA GLU A 240 -1.98 -0.21 -18.19
C GLU A 240 -3.48 -0.50 -18.39
N GLU A 241 -3.95 -1.71 -18.01
CA GLU A 241 -5.35 -2.10 -18.13
C GLU A 241 -6.25 -1.14 -17.33
N GLY A 242 -7.23 -0.53 -18.00
CA GLY A 242 -8.17 0.40 -17.39
C GLY A 242 -7.65 1.84 -17.23
N LEU A 243 -6.38 2.12 -17.53
CA LEU A 243 -5.83 3.48 -17.48
C LEU A 243 -6.54 4.45 -18.45
N PRO A 244 -6.86 4.07 -19.72
CA PRO A 244 -7.62 4.94 -20.61
C PRO A 244 -8.99 5.34 -20.05
N ASP A 245 -9.73 4.39 -19.48
CA ASP A 245 -11.04 4.62 -18.88
C ASP A 245 -10.94 5.51 -17.62
N LEU A 246 -9.92 5.27 -16.80
CA LEU A 246 -9.61 6.09 -15.63
C LEU A 246 -9.35 7.54 -16.04
N MET A 247 -8.45 7.76 -17.01
CA MET A 247 -8.10 9.09 -17.49
C MET A 247 -9.29 9.79 -18.14
N GLN A 248 -10.08 9.08 -18.95
CA GLN A 248 -11.31 9.63 -19.51
C GLN A 248 -12.29 10.06 -18.41
N TRP A 249 -12.48 9.25 -17.37
CA TRP A 249 -13.37 9.58 -16.26
C TRP A 249 -12.87 10.80 -15.48
N PHE A 250 -11.56 10.92 -15.21
CA PHE A 250 -10.99 12.11 -14.59
C PHE A 250 -11.13 13.36 -15.47
N ARG A 251 -11.03 13.26 -16.81
CA ARG A 251 -11.28 14.40 -17.72
C ARG A 251 -12.68 14.96 -17.55
N LEU A 252 -13.66 14.07 -17.39
CA LEU A 252 -15.06 14.45 -17.26
C LEU A 252 -15.39 14.97 -15.86
N LYS A 253 -14.87 14.33 -14.81
CA LYS A 253 -15.19 14.66 -13.41
C LYS A 253 -14.35 15.77 -12.81
N LYS A 254 -13.07 15.87 -13.18
CA LYS A 254 -12.11 16.83 -12.63
C LYS A 254 -11.23 17.41 -13.76
N PRO A 255 -11.80 18.21 -14.68
CA PRO A 255 -11.08 18.67 -15.88
C PRO A 255 -9.77 19.43 -15.57
N PHE A 256 -9.72 20.14 -14.45
CA PHE A 256 -8.53 20.90 -14.01
C PHE A 256 -7.41 20.03 -13.40
N VAL A 257 -7.71 18.79 -13.00
CA VAL A 257 -6.71 17.85 -12.45
C VAL A 257 -5.78 17.33 -13.55
N LEU A 258 -6.30 17.16 -14.77
CA LEU A 258 -5.51 16.62 -15.89
C LEU A 258 -4.72 17.65 -16.67
N THR A 259 -5.07 18.94 -16.59
CA THR A 259 -4.22 20.01 -17.13
C THR A 259 -2.84 20.04 -16.48
N GLN A 260 -2.72 19.49 -15.26
CA GLN A 260 -1.44 19.34 -14.56
C GLN A 260 -0.69 18.07 -14.99
N LEU A 261 -1.38 16.96 -15.23
CA LEU A 261 -0.81 15.65 -15.61
C LEU A 261 -0.24 15.60 -17.04
N ASN A 262 -0.75 16.41 -17.97
CA ASN A 262 -0.39 16.31 -19.40
C ASN A 262 1.03 16.80 -19.76
N ARG A 263 1.85 17.19 -18.77
CA ARG A 263 3.20 17.75 -18.99
C ARG A 263 4.34 16.77 -18.74
N SER A 264 4.07 15.56 -18.26
CA SER A 264 5.12 14.85 -17.53
C SER A 264 5.01 13.33 -17.37
N VAL A 265 4.00 12.70 -17.98
CA VAL A 265 3.92 11.23 -17.94
C VAL A 265 4.98 10.63 -18.87
N SER A 266 6.13 10.23 -18.31
CA SER A 266 7.03 9.29 -18.96
C SER A 266 6.37 7.91 -18.99
N PRO A 267 6.44 7.17 -20.11
CA PRO A 267 5.91 5.81 -20.18
C PRO A 267 6.60 4.92 -19.13
N PHE A 268 5.79 4.09 -18.49
CA PHE A 268 6.20 3.11 -17.51
C PHE A 268 7.01 2.00 -18.21
N ASP A 269 8.30 1.89 -17.90
CA ASP A 269 9.16 0.87 -18.50
C ASP A 269 9.02 -0.48 -17.77
N VAL A 270 8.03 -1.27 -18.20
CA VAL A 270 7.80 -2.64 -17.69
C VAL A 270 9.00 -3.57 -17.97
N SER A 271 9.91 -3.21 -18.89
CA SER A 271 11.03 -4.08 -19.27
C SER A 271 12.07 -4.23 -18.16
N GLN A 272 12.11 -3.30 -17.21
CA GLN A 272 13.01 -3.34 -16.05
C GLN A 272 12.57 -4.36 -14.98
N PHE A 273 11.33 -4.86 -15.05
CA PHE A 273 10.77 -5.84 -14.11
C PHE A 273 10.74 -7.27 -14.66
N ARG A 274 11.27 -7.51 -15.87
CA ARG A 274 11.56 -8.86 -16.34
C ARG A 274 12.79 -9.37 -15.59
N HIS A 275 12.56 -9.91 -14.40
CA HIS A 275 13.56 -10.76 -13.78
C HIS A 275 13.82 -11.96 -14.69
N GLU A 276 15.05 -12.08 -15.19
CA GLU A 276 15.59 -13.40 -15.51
C GLU A 276 15.36 -14.30 -14.29
N PRO A 277 14.96 -15.57 -14.46
CA PRO A 277 14.77 -16.48 -13.34
C PRO A 277 16.09 -16.48 -12.56
N CYS A 278 16.03 -15.94 -11.34
CA CYS A 278 17.17 -15.84 -10.45
C CYS A 278 17.73 -17.26 -10.31
N SER A 279 18.84 -17.53 -11.00
CA SER A 279 19.60 -18.74 -10.79
C SER A 279 19.96 -18.77 -9.31
N ALA A 280 19.79 -19.94 -8.70
CA ALA A 280 19.94 -20.17 -7.28
C ALA A 280 21.23 -19.54 -6.73
N GLY A 281 21.10 -18.34 -6.17
CA GLY A 281 22.15 -17.59 -5.51
C GLY A 281 21.81 -17.51 -4.05
N ILE A 282 22.26 -18.51 -3.29
CA ILE A 282 22.32 -18.48 -1.84
C ILE A 282 23.17 -17.26 -1.46
N CYS A 283 22.53 -16.14 -1.10
CA CYS A 283 23.19 -15.12 -0.31
C CYS A 283 23.50 -15.73 1.06
N ARG A 284 24.71 -16.27 1.20
CA ARG A 284 25.33 -16.46 2.51
C ARG A 284 25.38 -15.08 3.16
N LEU A 285 24.60 -14.90 4.22
CA LEU A 285 24.88 -13.92 5.25
C LEU A 285 26.21 -14.36 5.89
N GLU A 286 27.29 -13.65 5.62
CA GLU A 286 28.43 -13.62 6.53
C GLU A 286 28.17 -12.54 7.58
N PHE A 287 28.56 -12.87 8.82
CA PHE A 287 28.30 -12.18 10.08
C PHE A 287 28.72 -10.70 10.12
#